data_AF-A0AAD9JRV7-F1
#
_entry.id   AF-A0AAD9JRV7-F1
#
_cell.length_a   1.000
_cell.length_b   1.000
_cell.length_c   1.000
_cell.angle_alpha   90.00
_cell.angle_beta   90.00
_cell.angle_gamma   90.00
#
_symmetry.space_group_name_H-M   'P 1'
#
loop_
_entity.id
_entity.type
_entity.pdbx_description
1 polymer ?
#
loop_
_entity_poly.entity_id
_entity_poly.type
_entity_poly.pdbx_seq_one_letter_code
_entity_poly.pdbx_strand_id
1 'polypeptide(L)'
;MRQSDDDVDGDGDDDHHDDDADAAETNIVYGFALFAKIRCSFCEKNYSHPKAVRRHERAAHFGVFTYRCHICGKGFQNKDNMTGHLSEHTGGKFYKCGVCGVEFRWRASLDCHVKKRHNNIAQNL
;
A
#
# COMPACT_ATOMS: atom_id res chain seq x y z
N MET A 1 11.36 -26.05 -37.97
CA MET A 1 10.04 -26.70 -37.90
C MET A 1 9.75 -26.97 -36.44
N ARG A 2 8.67 -26.36 -35.90
CA ARG A 2 7.84 -26.71 -34.71
C ARG A 2 8.58 -26.83 -33.35
N GLN A 3 8.43 -25.91 -32.38
CA GLN A 3 7.29 -25.60 -31.49
C GLN A 3 6.73 -26.77 -30.66
N SER A 4 6.84 -26.63 -29.34
CA SER A 4 6.03 -27.12 -28.19
C SER A 4 6.82 -26.64 -26.97
N ASP A 5 6.51 -25.55 -26.26
CA ASP A 5 5.25 -25.10 -25.63
C ASP A 5 4.65 -26.21 -24.76
N ASP A 6 5.14 -26.30 -23.53
CA ASP A 6 4.44 -26.92 -22.40
C ASP A 6 4.22 -25.83 -21.35
N ASP A 7 3.01 -25.28 -21.40
CA ASP A 7 2.41 -24.41 -20.41
C ASP A 7 2.18 -25.18 -19.10
N VAL A 8 2.71 -24.65 -17.98
CA VAL A 8 2.25 -25.04 -16.64
C VAL A 8 1.41 -23.90 -16.11
N ASP A 9 0.11 -24.04 -16.32
CA ASP A 9 -0.95 -23.27 -15.69
C ASP A 9 -1.11 -23.64 -14.21
N GLY A 10 -1.35 -22.62 -13.38
CA GLY A 10 -2.29 -22.74 -12.26
C GLY A 10 -1.71 -22.98 -10.87
N ASP A 11 -1.35 -21.89 -10.19
CA ASP A 11 -1.68 -21.73 -8.76
C ASP A 11 -2.35 -20.36 -8.61
N GLY A 12 -3.68 -20.39 -8.78
CA GLY A 12 -4.54 -19.28 -8.40
C GLY A 12 -4.55 -19.18 -6.89
N ASP A 13 -3.89 -18.16 -6.36
CA ASP A 13 -4.20 -17.69 -5.01
C ASP A 13 -5.58 -17.01 -5.07
N ASP A 14 -6.61 -17.84 -4.95
CA ASP A 14 -7.96 -17.47 -4.60
C ASP A 14 -7.93 -16.73 -3.26
N ASP A 15 -7.62 -15.43 -3.31
CA ASP A 15 -7.99 -14.49 -2.26
C ASP A 15 -9.53 -14.42 -2.25
N HIS A 16 -10.13 -15.42 -1.60
CA HIS A 16 -11.50 -15.37 -1.10
C HIS A 16 -11.66 -14.01 -0.41
N HIS A 17 -12.35 -13.10 -1.10
CA HIS A 17 -13.00 -11.98 -0.47
C HIS A 17 -14.07 -12.58 0.43
N ASP A 18 -13.72 -12.76 1.70
CA ASP A 18 -14.70 -12.83 2.77
C ASP A 18 -15.39 -11.46 2.82
N ASP A 19 -16.39 -11.30 1.95
CA ASP A 19 -17.46 -10.34 2.06
C ASP A 19 -18.42 -10.82 3.15
N ASP A 20 -17.98 -10.78 4.40
CA ASP A 20 -18.87 -10.90 5.55
C ASP A 20 -18.96 -9.57 6.29
N ALA A 21 -20.13 -8.98 6.07
CA ALA A 21 -20.82 -7.89 6.73
C ALA A 21 -20.29 -7.43 8.10
N ASP A 22 -20.04 -6.12 8.19
CA ASP A 22 -20.83 -5.32 9.11
C ASP A 22 -21.10 -3.95 8.46
N ALA A 23 -22.38 -3.70 8.18
CA ALA A 23 -22.85 -2.48 7.58
C ALA A 23 -22.77 -1.37 8.62
N ALA A 24 -21.66 -0.63 8.66
CA ALA A 24 -21.64 0.68 9.29
C ALA A 24 -22.53 1.61 8.45
N GLU A 25 -23.80 1.71 8.85
CA GLU A 25 -24.78 2.63 8.31
C GLU A 25 -24.20 4.05 8.34
N THR A 26 -23.80 4.54 7.17
CA THR A 26 -23.48 5.95 7.00
C THR A 26 -24.68 6.59 6.33
N ASN A 27 -25.54 7.17 7.16
CA ASN A 27 -26.74 7.91 6.76
C ASN A 27 -26.40 8.93 5.66
N ILE A 28 -26.90 8.68 4.45
CA ILE A 28 -26.82 9.58 3.31
C ILE A 28 -27.89 10.65 3.50
N VAL A 29 -27.48 11.85 3.92
CA VAL A 29 -28.33 13.04 3.83
C VAL A 29 -27.52 14.15 3.16
N TYR A 30 -27.83 14.37 1.87
CA TYR A 30 -27.46 15.54 1.06
C TYR A 30 -25.96 15.87 0.92
N GLY A 31 -25.28 15.22 -0.03
CA GLY A 31 -24.29 15.88 -0.93
C GLY A 31 -23.02 16.51 -0.34
N PHE A 32 -22.81 16.48 0.97
CA PHE A 32 -21.58 16.93 1.63
C PHE A 32 -21.09 15.78 2.49
N ALA A 33 -20.10 15.03 1.98
CA ALA A 33 -19.38 14.03 2.74
C ALA A 33 -18.69 14.72 3.93
N LEU A 34 -19.34 14.74 5.09
CA LEU A 34 -18.65 15.00 6.35
C LEU A 34 -17.59 13.90 6.46
N PHE A 35 -16.32 14.31 6.42
CA PHE A 35 -15.16 13.46 6.60
C PHE A 35 -15.13 12.90 8.03
N ALA A 36 -16.10 12.04 8.36
CA ALA A 36 -16.16 11.34 9.62
C ALA A 36 -14.92 10.46 9.70
N LYS A 37 -13.97 10.87 10.54
CA LYS A 37 -12.80 10.04 10.84
C LYS A 37 -13.24 8.93 11.78
N ILE A 38 -12.76 7.73 11.51
CA ILE A 38 -13.07 6.55 12.31
C ILE A 38 -11.97 6.42 13.36
N ARG A 39 -12.37 6.40 14.63
CA ARG A 39 -11.46 6.26 15.77
C ARG A 39 -11.14 4.78 16.01
N CYS A 40 -9.88 4.49 16.37
CA CYS A 40 -9.46 3.17 16.85
C CYS A 40 -10.19 2.82 18.16
N SER A 41 -10.50 1.54 18.36
CA SER A 41 -11.22 1.07 19.56
C SER A 41 -10.32 1.02 20.80
N PHE A 42 -9.01 0.97 20.62
CA PHE A 42 -8.02 0.75 21.69
C PHE A 42 -7.09 1.95 21.93
N CYS A 43 -7.13 2.98 21.06
CA CYS A 43 -6.37 4.21 21.23
C CYS A 43 -7.03 5.41 20.54
N GLU A 44 -6.45 6.60 20.72
CA GLU A 44 -7.02 7.86 20.21
C GLU A 44 -6.70 8.14 18.72
N LYS A 45 -6.13 7.18 18.00
CA LYS A 45 -5.79 7.36 16.58
C LYS A 45 -7.05 7.34 15.71
N ASN A 46 -7.05 8.23 14.71
CA ASN A 46 -8.16 8.45 13.79
C ASN A 46 -7.74 8.13 12.35
N TYR A 47 -8.66 7.56 11.58
CA TYR A 47 -8.40 7.07 10.22
C TYR A 47 -9.51 7.50 9.25
N SER A 48 -9.19 7.55 7.96
CA SER A 48 -10.15 7.93 6.93
C SER A 48 -11.06 6.78 6.47
N HIS A 49 -10.68 5.53 6.71
CA HIS A 49 -11.42 4.35 6.26
C HIS A 49 -11.33 3.18 7.27
N PRO A 50 -12.36 2.30 7.35
CA PRO A 50 -12.38 1.18 8.29
C PRO A 50 -11.21 0.20 8.08
N LYS A 51 -10.84 -0.08 6.82
CA LYS A 51 -9.71 -0.96 6.48
C LYS A 51 -8.39 -0.48 7.12
N ALA A 52 -8.21 0.84 7.25
CA ALA A 52 -7.01 1.42 7.87
C ALA A 52 -7.02 1.26 9.40
N VAL A 53 -8.19 1.38 10.04
CA VAL A 53 -8.36 1.11 11.49
C VAL A 53 -8.04 -0.35 11.80
N ARG A 54 -8.67 -1.29 11.09
CA ARG A 54 -8.46 -2.73 11.29
C ARG A 54 -6.99 -3.13 11.13
N ARG A 55 -6.32 -2.58 10.11
CA ARG A 55 -4.88 -2.79 9.89
C ARG A 55 -4.05 -2.28 11.06
N HIS A 56 -4.37 -1.08 11.55
CA HIS A 56 -3.70 -0.51 12.70
C HIS A 56 -3.93 -1.33 13.97
N GLU A 57 -5.17 -1.71 14.25
CA GLU A 57 -5.55 -2.49 15.44
C GLU A 57 -4.78 -3.81 15.50
N ARG A 58 -4.81 -4.58 14.41
CA ARG A 58 -4.04 -5.84 14.30
C ARG A 58 -2.56 -5.65 14.63
N ALA A 59 -1.92 -4.65 14.06
CA ALA A 59 -0.48 -4.48 14.22
C ALA A 59 -0.05 -3.81 15.54
N ALA A 60 -0.78 -2.80 15.99
CA ALA A 60 -0.38 -1.96 17.13
C ALA A 60 -0.89 -2.50 18.48
N HIS A 61 -2.01 -3.21 18.48
CA HIS A 61 -2.61 -3.73 19.72
C HIS A 61 -2.43 -5.24 19.85
N PHE A 62 -2.44 -5.98 18.73
CA PHE A 62 -2.32 -7.45 18.76
C PHE A 62 -0.99 -7.99 18.21
N GLY A 63 -0.12 -7.14 17.66
CA GLY A 63 1.15 -7.58 17.07
C GLY A 63 0.99 -8.50 15.85
N VAL A 64 -0.20 -8.52 15.23
CA VAL A 64 -0.51 -9.33 14.06
C VAL A 64 -0.19 -8.54 12.79
N PHE A 65 0.78 -9.04 12.03
CA PHE A 65 1.22 -8.45 10.77
C PHE A 65 0.79 -9.34 9.61
N THR A 66 0.12 -8.75 8.62
CA THR A 66 -0.35 -9.49 7.43
C THR A 66 0.79 -9.82 6.47
N TYR A 67 1.82 -8.98 6.43
CA TYR A 67 2.94 -9.15 5.51
C TYR A 67 4.24 -9.33 6.30
N ARG A 68 5.08 -10.28 5.91
CA ARG A 68 6.39 -10.50 6.52
C ARG A 68 7.48 -10.47 5.46
N CYS A 69 8.62 -9.89 5.82
CA CYS A 69 9.83 -9.97 5.01
C CYS A 69 10.35 -11.42 5.04
N HIS A 70 10.51 -12.05 3.89
CA HIS A 70 11.06 -13.41 3.80
C HIS A 70 12.57 -13.45 4.09
N ILE A 71 13.26 -12.30 4.04
CA ILE A 71 14.71 -12.21 4.27
C ILE A 71 15.04 -12.06 5.76
N CYS A 72 14.32 -11.19 6.48
CA CYS A 72 14.63 -10.89 7.89
C CYS A 72 13.46 -11.15 8.86
N GLY A 73 12.32 -11.64 8.39
CA GLY A 73 11.15 -11.95 9.22
C GLY A 73 10.34 -10.74 9.72
N LYS A 74 10.78 -9.51 9.44
CA LYS A 74 10.12 -8.27 9.91
C LYS A 74 8.67 -8.19 9.40
N GLY A 75 7.75 -7.87 10.31
CA GLY A 75 6.32 -7.74 10.03
C GLY A 75 5.89 -6.34 9.59
N PHE A 76 4.92 -6.28 8.68
CA PHE A 76 4.36 -5.07 8.10
C PHE A 76 2.84 -5.13 8.03
N GLN A 77 2.22 -3.96 8.14
CA GLN A 77 0.76 -3.84 8.16
C GLN A 77 0.14 -3.90 6.76
N ASN A 78 0.89 -3.51 5.72
CA ASN A 78 0.46 -3.42 4.33
C ASN A 78 1.57 -3.86 3.38
N LYS A 79 1.15 -4.29 2.18
CA LYS A 79 2.03 -4.76 1.11
C LYS A 79 3.02 -3.69 0.68
N ASP A 80 2.55 -2.45 0.49
CA ASP A 80 3.42 -1.34 0.07
C ASP A 80 4.61 -1.21 1.00
N ASN A 81 4.41 -1.02 2.31
CA ASN A 81 5.53 -0.83 3.24
C ASN A 81 6.49 -2.04 3.26
N MET A 82 5.96 -3.27 3.11
CA MET A 82 6.79 -4.48 3.01
C MET A 82 7.63 -4.48 1.73
N THR A 83 7.00 -4.24 0.57
CA THR A 83 7.70 -4.10 -0.72
C THR A 83 8.77 -3.01 -0.62
N GLY A 84 8.45 -1.91 0.08
CA GLY A 84 9.35 -0.84 0.47
C GLY A 84 10.60 -1.32 1.16
N HIS A 85 10.39 -1.98 2.27
CA HIS A 85 11.48 -2.53 3.02
C HIS A 85 12.32 -3.54 2.20
N LEU A 86 11.73 -4.32 1.28
CA LEU A 86 12.49 -5.26 0.45
C LEU A 86 13.57 -4.62 -0.44
N SER A 87 13.48 -3.32 -0.80
CA SER A 87 14.59 -2.69 -1.53
C SER A 87 15.84 -2.53 -0.67
N GLU A 88 15.68 -2.43 0.66
CA GLU A 88 16.82 -2.29 1.57
C GLU A 88 17.69 -3.55 1.53
N HIS A 89 17.08 -4.72 1.29
CA HIS A 89 17.79 -5.99 1.13
C HIS A 89 18.31 -6.22 -0.29
N THR A 90 17.50 -5.90 -1.29
CA THR A 90 17.83 -6.20 -2.70
C THR A 90 18.68 -5.12 -3.36
N GLY A 91 18.99 -4.02 -2.66
CA GLY A 91 19.54 -2.81 -3.28
C GLY A 91 18.58 -2.24 -4.33
N GLY A 92 17.28 -2.48 -4.13
CA GLY A 92 16.26 -2.34 -5.16
C GLY A 92 16.17 -0.95 -5.76
N LYS A 93 15.78 -0.91 -7.04
CA LYS A 93 15.71 0.28 -7.89
C LYS A 93 14.86 1.38 -7.23
N PHE A 94 15.52 2.40 -6.72
CA PHE A 94 14.88 3.66 -6.36
C PHE A 94 14.37 4.37 -7.62
N TYR A 95 13.33 5.17 -7.46
CA TYR A 95 12.82 6.04 -8.50
C TYR A 95 13.68 7.29 -8.56
N LYS A 96 14.53 7.40 -9.58
CA LYS A 96 15.42 8.53 -9.77
C LYS A 96 14.71 9.68 -10.47
N CYS A 97 14.87 10.89 -9.94
CA CYS A 97 14.45 12.10 -10.64
C CYS A 97 15.34 12.33 -11.86
N GLY A 98 14.73 12.37 -13.05
CA GLY A 98 15.47 12.64 -14.30
C GLY A 98 16.09 14.03 -14.38
N VAL A 99 15.65 14.98 -13.54
CA VAL A 99 16.14 16.37 -13.56
C VAL A 99 17.31 16.59 -12.58
N CYS A 100 17.16 16.19 -11.32
CA CYS A 100 18.15 16.44 -10.28
C CYS A 100 18.87 15.19 -9.78
N GLY A 101 18.51 14.01 -10.27
CA GLY A 101 19.14 12.74 -9.89
C GLY A 101 18.82 12.23 -8.49
N VAL A 102 17.99 12.93 -7.72
CA VAL A 102 17.56 12.48 -6.38
C VAL A 102 16.73 11.21 -6.49
N GLU A 103 17.04 10.24 -5.64
CA GLU A 103 16.42 8.93 -5.62
C GLU A 103 15.32 8.85 -4.55
N PHE A 104 14.19 8.26 -4.92
CA PHE A 104 13.03 8.10 -4.05
C PHE A 104 12.65 6.64 -3.92
N ARG A 105 12.22 6.26 -2.72
CA ARG A 105 11.75 4.91 -2.49
C ARG A 105 10.46 4.58 -3.25
N TRP A 106 9.62 5.58 -3.47
CA TRP A 106 8.27 5.45 -4.04
C TRP A 106 8.04 6.37 -5.22
N ARG A 107 7.29 5.90 -6.23
CA ARG A 107 6.88 6.71 -7.39
C ARG A 107 6.13 7.97 -6.96
N ALA A 108 5.16 7.84 -6.05
CA ALA A 108 4.39 8.97 -5.54
C ALA A 108 5.26 10.04 -4.86
N SER A 109 6.35 9.64 -4.19
CA SER A 109 7.31 10.58 -3.61
C SER A 109 8.10 11.32 -4.69
N LEU A 110 8.54 10.61 -5.74
CA LEU A 110 9.16 11.23 -6.91
C LEU A 110 8.19 12.20 -7.60
N ASP A 111 6.94 11.80 -7.82
CA ASP A 111 5.94 12.62 -8.51
C ASP A 111 5.63 13.90 -7.72
N CYS A 112 5.49 13.79 -6.40
CA CYS A 112 5.34 14.93 -5.51
C CYS A 112 6.57 15.84 -5.54
N HIS A 113 7.78 15.28 -5.57
CA HIS A 113 9.03 16.02 -5.70
C HIS A 113 9.08 16.77 -7.04
N VAL A 114 8.88 16.09 -8.17
CA VAL A 114 8.91 16.68 -9.52
C VAL A 114 7.86 17.78 -9.60
N LYS A 115 6.63 17.51 -9.15
CA LYS A 115 5.58 18.53 -9.14
C LYS A 115 5.99 19.75 -8.33
N LYS A 116 6.51 19.59 -7.11
CA LYS A 116 6.83 20.74 -6.24
C LYS A 116 8.14 21.46 -6.57
N ARG A 117 9.15 20.74 -7.05
CA ARG A 117 10.53 21.24 -7.26
C ARG A 117 10.87 21.47 -8.72
N HIS A 118 10.11 20.86 -9.63
CA HIS A 118 10.28 20.93 -11.08
C HIS A 118 8.91 21.16 -11.74
N ASN A 119 8.11 22.09 -11.19
CA ASN A 119 6.73 22.51 -11.51
C ASN A 119 6.32 22.60 -13.01
N ASN A 120 7.21 22.30 -13.96
CA ASN A 120 7.02 22.46 -15.39
C ASN A 120 7.61 21.34 -16.28
N ILE A 121 7.88 20.14 -15.75
CA ILE A 121 8.39 19.04 -16.59
C ILE A 121 7.49 17.82 -16.43
N ALA A 122 6.61 17.61 -17.41
CA ALA A 122 5.87 16.38 -17.59
C ALA A 122 6.87 15.22 -17.68
N GLN A 123 6.60 14.18 -16.92
CA GLN A 123 7.50 13.05 -16.77
C GLN A 123 7.68 12.32 -18.09
N ASN A 124 8.87 12.42 -18.67
CA ASN A 124 9.40 11.42 -19.58
C ASN A 124 10.67 10.88 -18.95
N LEU A 125 10.60 9.63 -18.50
CA LEU A 125 11.63 8.59 -18.40
C LEU A 125 11.10 7.44 -17.52
#